data_AF-A0A7J2YVU4-F1
#
_entry.id   AF-A0A7J2YVU4-F1
#
_cell.length_a   1.000
_cell.length_b   1.000
_cell.length_c   1.000
_cell.angle_alpha   90.00
_cell.angle_beta   90.00
_cell.angle_gamma   90.00
#
_symmetry.space_group_name_H-M   'P 1'
#
loop_
_entity.id
_entity.type
_entity.pdbx_description
1 polymer ?
#
loop_
_entity_poly.entity_id
_entity_poly.type
_entity_poly.pdbx_seq_one_letter_code
_entity_poly.pdbx_strand_id
1 'polypeptide(L)'
;MKCSLKNSPKTWADHISTARDTAICNLKKIKSSRQHFYGKLELLLLKQMAFIYPENVSFACNGCGLCCGDTAHKTRHILLLESEAEAISAQTCRPIEDFAEEISGTAPYVYQMKKPKEGKCIFLENNRCIIYELRPLICRFYPFELKFDQDRGRYVFSYTLECPTINKGKALAKKDFEELFALAEERLP
;
A
#
# COMPACT_ATOMS: atom_id res chain seq x y z
N MET A 1 40.62 53.14 -29.60
CA MET A 1 41.20 53.98 -28.52
C MET A 1 40.50 53.68 -27.21
N LYS A 2 41.29 53.36 -26.17
CA LYS A 2 41.04 53.49 -24.72
C LYS A 2 39.81 52.81 -24.08
N CYS A 3 40.12 51.65 -23.46
CA CYS A 3 39.85 51.23 -22.08
C CYS A 3 38.96 52.13 -21.18
N SER A 4 37.96 51.54 -20.52
CA SER A 4 37.76 51.75 -19.08
C SER A 4 36.95 50.60 -18.46
N LEU A 5 37.68 49.58 -17.97
CA LEU A 5 37.17 48.68 -16.94
C LEU A 5 37.11 49.47 -15.63
N LYS A 6 35.91 49.90 -15.23
CA LYS A 6 35.69 50.38 -13.85
C LYS A 6 35.45 49.18 -12.95
N ASN A 7 36.52 48.55 -12.49
CA ASN A 7 36.48 47.72 -11.29
C ASN A 7 36.60 48.65 -10.08
N SER A 8 35.49 48.96 -9.43
CA SER A 8 35.52 49.56 -8.10
C SER A 8 35.82 48.46 -7.07
N PRO A 9 36.84 48.59 -6.21
CA PRO A 9 37.06 47.62 -5.14
C PRO A 9 35.88 47.72 -4.17
N LYS A 10 35.19 46.59 -3.97
CA LYS A 10 34.13 46.47 -2.97
C LYS A 10 34.71 46.83 -1.60
N THR A 11 34.00 47.66 -0.85
CA THR A 11 34.45 48.13 0.47
C THR A 11 34.35 46.99 1.49
N TRP A 12 35.09 47.09 2.60
CA TRP A 12 35.00 46.12 3.70
C TRP A 12 33.55 45.93 4.21
N ALA A 13 32.71 46.96 4.10
CA ALA A 13 31.28 46.90 4.42
C ALA A 13 30.49 46.00 3.45
N ASP A 14 30.81 46.02 2.15
CA ASP A 14 30.18 45.18 1.13
C ASP A 14 30.53 43.70 1.32
N HIS A 15 31.75 43.40 1.78
CA HIS A 15 32.16 42.02 2.10
C HIS A 15 31.42 41.48 3.34
N ILE A 16 31.18 42.31 4.36
CA ILE A 16 30.44 41.93 5.57
C ILE A 16 28.94 41.74 5.28
N SER A 17 28.32 42.61 4.46
CA SER A 17 26.91 42.45 4.09
C SER A 17 26.70 41.16 3.30
N THR A 18 27.56 40.89 2.31
CA THR A 18 27.48 39.69 1.47
C THR A 18 27.67 38.40 2.30
N ALA A 19 28.60 38.40 3.26
CA ALA A 19 28.82 37.27 4.16
C ALA A 19 27.62 37.04 5.11
N ARG A 20 27.03 38.11 5.63
CA ARG A 20 25.84 38.07 6.50
C ARG A 20 24.60 37.58 5.74
N ASP A 21 24.38 38.04 4.52
CA ASP A 21 23.28 37.62 3.67
C ASP A 21 23.40 36.15 3.25
N THR A 22 24.62 35.70 2.97
CA THR A 22 24.91 34.29 2.67
C THR A 22 24.68 33.40 3.89
N ALA A 23 25.11 33.82 5.08
CA ALA A 23 24.87 33.11 6.33
C ALA A 23 23.37 33.03 6.67
N ILE A 24 22.60 34.10 6.46
CA ILE A 24 21.14 34.13 6.66
C ILE A 24 20.44 33.23 5.63
N CYS A 25 20.85 33.24 4.36
CA CYS A 25 20.31 32.36 3.33
C CYS A 25 20.56 30.88 3.66
N ASN A 26 21.78 30.55 4.11
CA ASN A 26 22.15 29.19 4.53
C ASN A 26 21.40 28.77 5.80
N LEU A 27 21.24 29.65 6.80
CA LEU A 27 20.42 29.38 7.98
C LEU A 27 18.94 29.17 7.63
N LYS A 28 18.40 29.94 6.67
CA LYS A 28 17.04 29.75 6.15
C LYS A 28 16.89 28.43 5.38
N LYS A 29 17.88 28.04 4.57
CA LYS A 29 17.91 26.72 3.90
C LYS A 29 18.02 25.56 4.88
N ILE A 30 18.86 25.69 5.92
CA ILE A 30 18.99 24.68 6.99
C ILE A 30 17.71 24.59 7.82
N LYS A 31 17.07 25.73 8.15
CA LYS A 31 15.78 25.75 8.85
C LYS A 31 14.65 25.18 7.99
N SER A 32 14.58 25.51 6.69
CA SER A 32 13.62 24.94 5.74
C SER A 32 13.81 23.43 5.56
N SER A 33 15.06 22.96 5.41
CA SER A 33 15.40 21.53 5.34
C SER A 33 15.06 20.79 6.64
N ARG A 34 15.33 21.38 7.80
CA ARG A 34 14.93 20.83 9.10
C ARG A 34 13.42 20.79 9.25
N GLN A 35 12.69 21.83 8.86
CA GLN A 35 11.22 21.88 8.98
C GLN A 35 10.54 20.88 8.03
N HIS A 36 11.11 20.64 6.85
CA HIS A 36 10.69 19.58 5.94
C HIS A 36 11.02 18.17 6.47
N PHE A 37 12.18 18.00 7.12
CA PHE A 37 12.58 16.75 7.77
C PHE A 37 11.70 16.41 8.99
N TYR A 38 11.41 17.40 9.84
CA TYR A 38 10.50 17.23 10.98
C TYR A 38 9.07 16.94 10.50
N GLY A 39 8.57 17.62 9.45
CA GLY A 39 7.27 17.30 8.85
C GLY A 39 7.20 15.88 8.27
N LYS A 40 8.27 15.39 7.64
CA LYS A 40 8.36 14.01 7.14
C LYS A 40 8.43 12.99 8.29
N LEU A 41 9.17 13.29 9.36
CA LEU A 41 9.30 12.43 10.53
C LEU A 41 8.00 12.39 11.35
N GLU A 42 7.29 13.51 11.46
CA GLU A 42 5.99 13.64 12.11
C GLU A 42 4.88 12.95 11.30
N LEU A 43 4.91 13.04 9.97
CA LEU A 43 4.04 12.25 9.08
C LEU A 43 4.34 10.74 9.16
N LEU A 44 5.62 10.36 9.27
CA LEU A 44 6.06 8.97 9.49
C LEU A 44 5.61 8.44 10.88
N LEU A 45 5.67 9.28 11.91
CA LEU A 45 5.23 8.96 13.27
C LEU A 45 3.70 8.87 13.37
N LEU A 46 2.95 9.73 12.66
CA LEU A 46 1.49 9.63 12.54
C LEU A 46 1.06 8.39 11.73
N LYS A 47 1.79 8.04 10.67
CA LYS A 47 1.60 6.79 9.92
C LYS A 47 1.78 5.54 10.79
N GLN A 48 2.70 5.54 11.75
CA GLN A 48 2.91 4.42 12.69
C GLN A 48 1.70 4.13 13.61
N MET A 49 0.71 5.03 13.66
CA MET A 49 -0.53 4.90 14.42
C MET A 49 -1.78 4.83 13.52
N ALA A 50 -1.69 4.41 12.25
CA ALA A 50 -2.84 4.47 11.33
C ALA A 50 -3.90 3.36 11.54
N PHE A 51 -3.57 2.26 12.22
CA PHE A 51 -4.46 1.12 12.33
C PHE A 51 -4.45 0.43 13.70
N ILE A 52 -5.50 -0.34 13.96
CA ILE A 52 -5.67 -1.31 15.05
C ILE A 52 -5.49 -2.70 14.44
N TYR A 53 -4.79 -3.59 15.12
CA TYR A 53 -4.56 -4.96 14.66
C TYR A 53 -4.83 -5.97 15.79
N PRO A 54 -5.18 -7.22 15.45
CA PRO A 54 -5.40 -8.27 16.44
C PRO A 54 -4.07 -8.70 17.07
N GLU A 55 -4.04 -8.70 18.40
CA GLU A 55 -2.92 -9.26 19.16
C GLU A 55 -3.03 -10.79 19.24
N ASN A 56 -1.90 -11.46 19.48
CA ASN A 56 -1.81 -12.92 19.73
C ASN A 56 -2.37 -13.80 18.60
N VAL A 57 -2.36 -13.31 17.36
CA VAL A 57 -2.72 -14.10 16.18
C VAL A 57 -1.47 -14.73 15.56
N SER A 58 -1.62 -15.97 15.10
CA SER A 58 -0.59 -16.67 14.32
C SER A 58 -1.15 -17.07 12.96
N PHE A 59 -0.33 -17.00 11.91
CA PHE A 59 -0.77 -17.41 10.58
C PHE A 59 0.40 -17.82 9.70
N ALA A 60 0.20 -18.92 8.97
CA ALA A 60 0.99 -19.28 7.81
C ALA A 60 0.07 -19.89 6.76
N CYS A 61 0.09 -19.34 5.54
CA CYS A 61 -0.66 -19.92 4.42
C CYS A 61 -0.03 -21.26 4.02
N ASN A 62 -0.81 -22.34 4.05
CA ASN A 62 -0.38 -23.64 3.51
C ASN A 62 -0.82 -23.85 2.05
N GLY A 63 -1.51 -22.87 1.46
CA GLY A 63 -2.06 -22.92 0.11
C GLY A 63 -3.07 -24.05 -0.09
N CYS A 64 -4.02 -24.21 0.85
CA CYS A 64 -5.12 -25.16 0.75
C CYS A 64 -6.19 -24.78 -0.31
N GLY A 65 -6.13 -23.58 -0.88
CA GLY A 65 -7.09 -23.11 -1.89
C GLY A 65 -8.46 -22.70 -1.36
N LEU A 66 -8.73 -22.77 -0.04
CA LEU A 66 -10.04 -22.41 0.53
C LEU A 66 -10.45 -20.97 0.23
N CYS A 67 -9.50 -20.02 0.24
CA CYS A 67 -9.78 -18.62 -0.08
C CYS A 67 -10.05 -18.37 -1.57
N CYS A 68 -9.72 -19.31 -2.44
CA CYS A 68 -9.87 -19.20 -3.89
C CYS A 68 -11.28 -19.61 -4.36
N GLY A 69 -12.29 -19.60 -3.51
CA GLY A 69 -13.65 -19.85 -3.93
C GLY A 69 -14.69 -19.86 -2.82
N ASP A 70 -15.93 -20.06 -3.21
CA ASP A 70 -17.06 -20.16 -2.30
C ASP A 70 -16.93 -21.39 -1.41
N THR A 71 -17.53 -21.27 -0.23
CA THR A 71 -17.74 -22.36 0.71
C THR A 71 -19.22 -22.51 0.99
N ALA A 72 -19.61 -23.62 1.62
CA ALA A 72 -21.01 -23.88 1.96
C ALA A 72 -21.66 -22.77 2.81
N HIS A 73 -20.85 -21.94 3.46
CA HIS A 73 -21.32 -20.90 4.39
C HIS A 73 -21.00 -19.48 3.94
N LYS A 74 -20.22 -19.30 2.86
CA LYS A 74 -19.76 -17.97 2.44
C LYS A 74 -19.44 -17.89 0.96
N THR A 75 -20.18 -17.01 0.28
CA THR A 75 -19.81 -16.50 -1.05
C THR A 75 -18.63 -15.54 -0.92
N ARG A 76 -17.57 -15.78 -1.68
CA ARG A 76 -16.37 -14.95 -1.73
C ARG A 76 -16.40 -14.07 -2.96
N HIS A 77 -16.29 -12.78 -2.71
CA HIS A 77 -16.09 -11.77 -3.74
C HIS A 77 -14.61 -11.43 -3.79
N ILE A 78 -13.91 -11.96 -4.79
CA ILE A 78 -12.52 -11.59 -5.07
C ILE A 78 -12.60 -10.36 -5.96
N LEU A 79 -12.52 -9.18 -5.35
CA LEU A 79 -12.55 -7.91 -6.08
C LEU A 79 -11.14 -7.50 -6.49
N LEU A 80 -11.04 -6.80 -7.62
CA LEU A 80 -9.80 -6.30 -8.18
C LEU A 80 -9.90 -4.80 -8.42
N LEU A 81 -8.78 -4.13 -8.19
CA LEU A 81 -8.55 -2.79 -8.73
C LEU A 81 -8.34 -2.89 -10.24
N GLU A 82 -8.53 -1.77 -10.94
CA GLU A 82 -8.25 -1.67 -12.38
C GLU A 82 -6.80 -2.06 -12.69
N SER A 83 -5.84 -1.45 -11.97
CA SER A 83 -4.41 -1.73 -12.12
C SER A 83 -4.03 -3.19 -11.86
N GLU A 84 -4.77 -3.88 -10.99
CA GLU A 84 -4.56 -5.31 -10.71
C GLU A 84 -5.10 -6.18 -11.84
N ALA A 85 -6.25 -5.84 -12.42
CA ALA A 85 -6.78 -6.52 -13.59
C ALA A 85 -5.87 -6.33 -14.81
N GLU A 86 -5.38 -5.10 -15.05
CA GLU A 86 -4.43 -4.81 -16.11
C GLU A 86 -3.12 -5.61 -15.95
N ALA A 87 -2.56 -5.67 -14.74
CA ALA A 87 -1.35 -6.42 -14.46
C ALA A 87 -1.53 -7.92 -14.68
N ILE A 88 -2.66 -8.50 -14.26
CA ILE A 88 -2.98 -9.92 -14.52
C ILE A 88 -3.13 -10.16 -16.02
N SER A 89 -3.84 -9.29 -16.74
CA SER A 89 -4.02 -9.38 -18.19
C SER A 89 -2.69 -9.39 -18.92
N ALA A 90 -1.82 -8.41 -18.64
CA ALA A 90 -0.51 -8.27 -19.26
C ALA A 90 0.39 -9.48 -19.01
N GLN A 91 0.41 -10.02 -17.79
CA GLN A 91 1.31 -11.12 -17.43
C GLN A 91 0.79 -12.51 -17.84
N THR A 92 -0.52 -12.66 -18.00
CA THR A 92 -1.12 -13.93 -18.42
C THR A 92 -1.42 -13.98 -19.92
N CYS A 93 -1.24 -12.86 -20.62
CA CYS A 93 -1.66 -12.65 -22.01
C CYS A 93 -3.15 -13.00 -22.24
N ARG A 94 -4.00 -12.68 -21.25
CA ARG A 94 -5.45 -12.93 -21.31
C ARG A 94 -6.21 -11.61 -21.21
N PRO A 95 -7.18 -11.34 -22.08
CA PRO A 95 -8.10 -10.22 -21.91
C PRO A 95 -8.77 -10.23 -20.53
N ILE A 96 -9.07 -9.05 -19.98
CA ILE A 96 -9.65 -8.91 -18.63
C ILE A 96 -11.00 -9.63 -18.55
N GLU A 97 -11.81 -9.52 -19.61
CA GLU A 97 -13.10 -10.16 -19.76
C GLU A 97 -13.04 -11.70 -19.72
N ASP A 98 -11.88 -12.32 -19.94
CA ASP A 98 -11.75 -13.77 -19.82
C ASP A 98 -11.73 -14.24 -18.36
N PHE A 99 -11.27 -13.39 -17.42
CA PHE A 99 -11.07 -13.77 -16.02
C PHE A 99 -11.79 -12.90 -15.00
N ALA A 100 -12.30 -11.73 -15.38
CA ALA A 100 -13.02 -10.83 -14.48
C ALA A 100 -14.26 -10.23 -15.15
N GLU A 101 -15.18 -9.72 -14.33
CA GLU A 101 -16.40 -9.01 -14.72
C GLU A 101 -16.36 -7.62 -14.12
N GLU A 102 -16.74 -6.60 -14.90
CA GLU A 102 -16.86 -5.24 -14.39
C GLU A 102 -18.06 -5.13 -13.44
N ILE A 103 -17.87 -4.44 -12.33
CA ILE A 103 -18.88 -4.27 -11.28
C ILE A 103 -18.91 -2.82 -10.80
N SER A 104 -20.03 -2.43 -10.18
CA SER A 104 -20.22 -1.10 -9.59
C SER A 104 -20.62 -1.19 -8.12
N GLY A 105 -20.51 -0.07 -7.39
CA GLY A 105 -20.90 0.01 -5.97
C GLY A 105 -19.86 -0.54 -4.98
N THR A 106 -18.68 -0.93 -5.45
CA THR A 106 -17.59 -1.47 -4.60
C THR A 106 -16.29 -0.69 -4.74
N ALA A 107 -16.38 0.59 -5.12
CA ALA A 107 -15.22 1.47 -5.26
C ALA A 107 -14.31 1.39 -4.01
N PRO A 108 -12.98 1.31 -4.19
CA PRO A 108 -12.23 1.51 -5.44
C PRO A 108 -12.12 0.27 -6.33
N TYR A 109 -12.72 -0.86 -5.96
CA TYR A 109 -12.70 -2.07 -6.79
C TYR A 109 -13.76 -1.98 -7.89
N VAL A 110 -13.33 -2.23 -9.13
CA VAL A 110 -14.15 -2.10 -10.34
C VAL A 110 -14.36 -3.43 -11.07
N TYR A 111 -13.63 -4.48 -10.67
CA TYR A 111 -13.77 -5.82 -11.23
C TYR A 111 -14.01 -6.86 -10.14
N GLN A 112 -14.72 -7.93 -10.49
CA GLN A 112 -14.81 -9.17 -9.70
C GLN A 112 -14.23 -10.34 -10.50
N MET A 113 -13.38 -11.14 -9.85
CA MET A 113 -12.84 -12.36 -10.45
C MET A 113 -13.94 -13.37 -10.76
N LYS A 114 -13.91 -13.95 -11.96
CA LYS A 114 -14.81 -15.00 -12.38
C LYS A 114 -14.58 -16.29 -11.61
N LYS A 115 -15.68 -17.00 -11.35
CA LYS A 115 -15.69 -18.31 -10.67
C LYS A 115 -16.47 -19.35 -11.47
N PRO A 116 -15.97 -19.76 -12.66
CA PRO A 116 -16.77 -20.52 -13.64
C PRO A 116 -17.09 -21.96 -13.22
N LYS A 117 -16.36 -22.54 -12.26
CA LYS A 117 -16.52 -23.93 -11.83
C LYS A 117 -16.87 -23.99 -10.35
N GLU A 118 -18.13 -24.24 -10.01
CA GLU A 118 -18.58 -24.49 -8.64
C GLU A 118 -18.15 -23.41 -7.62
N GLY A 119 -18.18 -22.14 -8.04
CA GLY A 119 -17.76 -21.04 -7.17
C GLY A 119 -16.25 -21.01 -6.90
N LYS A 120 -15.42 -21.71 -7.68
CA LYS A 120 -13.95 -21.62 -7.62
C LYS A 120 -13.41 -20.60 -8.61
N CYS A 121 -12.47 -19.79 -8.12
CA CYS A 121 -11.71 -18.81 -8.90
C CYS A 121 -11.12 -19.46 -10.16
N ILE A 122 -11.21 -18.76 -11.28
CA ILE A 122 -10.69 -19.21 -12.58
C ILE A 122 -9.19 -19.57 -12.56
N PHE A 123 -8.42 -18.99 -11.64
CA PHE A 123 -6.98 -19.26 -11.47
C PHE A 123 -6.65 -20.31 -10.39
N LEU A 124 -7.64 -21.07 -9.90
CA LEU A 124 -7.42 -22.18 -8.99
C LEU A 124 -7.22 -23.48 -9.77
N GLU A 125 -6.04 -24.09 -9.66
CA GLU A 125 -5.71 -25.37 -10.27
C GLU A 125 -5.00 -26.28 -9.25
N ASN A 126 -5.42 -27.53 -9.12
CA ASN A 126 -4.85 -28.49 -8.16
C ASN A 126 -4.72 -27.94 -6.72
N ASN A 127 -5.75 -27.22 -6.25
CA ASN A 127 -5.78 -26.50 -4.97
C ASN A 127 -4.74 -25.38 -4.80
N ARG A 128 -4.10 -24.94 -5.89
CA ARG A 128 -3.09 -23.88 -5.90
C ARG A 128 -3.51 -22.75 -6.82
N CYS A 129 -3.23 -21.51 -6.41
CA CYS A 129 -3.42 -20.35 -7.27
C CYS A 129 -2.26 -20.30 -8.27
N ILE A 130 -2.55 -20.37 -9.57
CA ILE A 130 -1.52 -20.37 -10.62
C ILE A 130 -0.92 -18.98 -10.86
N ILE A 131 -1.61 -17.92 -10.40
CA ILE A 131 -1.13 -16.54 -10.43
C ILE A 131 -0.72 -16.03 -9.04
N TYR A 132 -0.14 -16.90 -8.20
CA TYR A 132 0.11 -16.60 -6.77
C TYR A 132 0.90 -15.29 -6.54
N GLU A 133 1.87 -15.00 -7.41
CA GLU A 133 2.67 -13.76 -7.34
C GLU A 133 1.95 -12.52 -7.86
N LEU A 134 0.84 -12.68 -8.60
CA LEU A 134 0.00 -11.61 -9.13
C LEU A 134 -1.30 -11.45 -8.34
N ARG A 135 -1.40 -12.07 -7.16
CA ARG A 135 -2.61 -12.01 -6.33
C ARG A 135 -3.09 -10.56 -6.14
N PRO A 136 -4.39 -10.29 -6.36
CA PRO A 136 -5.03 -9.03 -5.99
C PRO A 136 -4.89 -8.73 -4.49
N LEU A 137 -5.08 -7.48 -4.10
CA LEU A 137 -4.94 -6.99 -2.73
C LEU A 137 -5.80 -7.82 -1.76
N ILE A 138 -7.06 -8.05 -2.11
CA ILE A 138 -7.99 -8.89 -1.31
C ILE A 138 -7.43 -10.31 -1.09
N CYS A 139 -6.83 -10.92 -2.12
CA CYS A 139 -6.23 -12.24 -2.04
C CYS A 139 -4.94 -12.28 -1.20
N ARG A 140 -4.22 -11.16 -1.10
CA ARG A 140 -3.03 -11.04 -0.25
C ARG A 140 -3.39 -10.82 1.21
N PHE A 141 -4.52 -10.17 1.47
CA PHE A 141 -4.98 -9.87 2.81
C PHE A 141 -5.54 -11.10 3.51
N TYR A 142 -6.15 -12.06 2.79
CA TYR A 142 -6.72 -13.25 3.41
C TYR A 142 -5.69 -14.00 4.29
N PRO A 143 -6.03 -14.31 5.57
CA PRO A 143 -7.36 -14.34 6.17
C PRO A 143 -7.81 -13.05 6.87
N PHE A 144 -7.05 -11.97 6.72
CA PHE A 144 -7.31 -10.66 7.29
C PHE A 144 -8.22 -9.81 6.40
N GLU A 145 -8.88 -8.84 7.02
CA GLU A 145 -9.65 -7.79 6.37
C GLU A 145 -9.30 -6.45 7.03
N LEU A 146 -9.19 -5.39 6.24
CA LEU A 146 -8.93 -4.03 6.70
C LEU A 146 -10.15 -3.16 6.44
N LYS A 147 -10.70 -2.55 7.50
CA LYS A 147 -11.86 -1.66 7.44
C LYS A 147 -11.56 -0.34 8.11
N PHE A 148 -12.10 0.75 7.58
CA PHE A 148 -12.07 2.02 8.29
C PHE A 148 -13.22 2.06 9.32
N ASP A 149 -12.88 2.18 10.59
CA ASP A 149 -13.83 2.37 11.68
C ASP A 149 -14.07 3.87 11.85
N GLN A 150 -15.29 4.31 11.51
CA GLN A 150 -15.68 5.73 11.55
C GLN A 150 -15.73 6.27 12.99
N ASP A 151 -16.15 5.45 13.95
CA ASP A 151 -16.26 5.85 15.34
C ASP A 151 -14.88 6.05 15.97
N ARG A 152 -13.92 5.23 15.57
CA ARG A 152 -12.51 5.32 16.03
C ARG A 152 -11.65 6.23 15.18
N GLY A 153 -12.12 6.62 13.99
CA GLY A 153 -11.36 7.38 12.99
C GLY A 153 -10.07 6.69 12.55
N ARG A 154 -10.04 5.35 12.56
CA ARG A 154 -8.83 4.55 12.29
C ARG A 154 -9.15 3.30 11.50
N TYR A 155 -8.17 2.79 10.78
CA TYR A 155 -8.29 1.47 10.16
C TYR A 155 -8.20 0.36 11.20
N VAL A 156 -8.92 -0.74 10.98
CA VAL A 156 -8.97 -1.90 11.87
C VAL A 156 -8.78 -3.15 11.04
N PHE A 157 -7.74 -3.91 11.37
CA PHE A 157 -7.59 -5.28 10.90
C PHE A 157 -8.46 -6.21 11.74
N SER A 158 -9.18 -7.08 11.03
CA SER A 158 -9.87 -8.24 11.60
C SER A 158 -9.47 -9.49 10.80
N TYR A 159 -9.91 -10.67 11.22
CA TYR A 159 -9.64 -11.91 10.50
C TYR A 159 -10.80 -12.88 10.58
N THR A 160 -10.83 -13.83 9.64
CA THR A 160 -11.83 -14.91 9.64
C THR A 160 -11.29 -16.20 10.27
N LEU A 161 -12.14 -16.86 11.06
CA LEU A 161 -11.89 -18.20 11.58
C LEU A 161 -12.13 -19.31 10.54
N GLU A 162 -12.62 -18.97 9.35
CA GLU A 162 -12.85 -19.96 8.29
C GLU A 162 -11.54 -20.48 7.69
N CYS A 163 -10.44 -19.71 7.82
CA CYS A 163 -9.14 -20.17 7.37
C CYS A 163 -8.62 -21.30 8.28
N PRO A 164 -8.32 -22.50 7.75
CA PRO A 164 -7.95 -23.65 8.58
C PRO A 164 -6.58 -23.50 9.26
N THR A 165 -5.78 -22.50 8.84
CA THR A 165 -4.45 -22.21 9.38
C THR A 165 -4.38 -20.90 10.16
N ILE A 166 -5.50 -20.21 10.40
CA ILE A 166 -5.52 -19.13 11.38
C ILE A 166 -5.23 -19.70 12.77
N ASN A 167 -4.47 -18.96 13.57
CA ASN A 167 -3.90 -19.39 14.85
C ASN A 167 -2.97 -20.61 14.75
N LYS A 168 -2.44 -20.90 13.55
CA LYS A 168 -1.41 -21.91 13.32
C LYS A 168 -0.23 -21.28 12.59
N GLY A 169 0.98 -21.75 12.89
CA GLY A 169 2.20 -21.26 12.25
C GLY A 169 2.85 -20.10 13.00
N LYS A 170 3.41 -19.14 12.27
CA LYS A 170 4.21 -18.04 12.83
C LYS A 170 3.31 -17.05 13.57
N ALA A 171 3.70 -16.66 14.78
CA ALA A 171 3.11 -15.52 15.48
C ALA A 171 3.34 -14.23 14.68
N LEU A 172 2.27 -13.48 14.44
CA LEU A 172 2.34 -12.21 13.73
C LEU A 172 2.62 -11.07 14.71
N ALA A 173 3.56 -10.22 14.35
CA ALA A 173 3.89 -9.00 15.07
C ALA A 173 3.27 -7.79 14.35
N LYS A 174 3.31 -6.62 15.02
CA LYS A 174 2.88 -5.34 14.42
C LYS A 174 3.48 -5.12 13.02
N LYS A 175 4.76 -5.47 12.85
CA LYS A 175 5.47 -5.33 11.56
C LYS A 175 4.78 -6.07 10.41
N ASP A 176 4.25 -7.28 10.64
CA ASP A 176 3.55 -8.03 9.59
C ASP A 176 2.28 -7.28 9.13
N PHE A 177 1.60 -6.59 10.04
CA PHE A 177 0.45 -5.73 9.71
C PHE A 177 0.86 -4.38 9.12
N GLU A 178 2.01 -3.82 9.51
CA GLU A 178 2.57 -2.63 8.87
C GLU A 178 2.90 -2.90 7.39
N GLU A 179 3.43 -4.07 7.07
CA GLU A 179 3.69 -4.51 5.69
C GLU A 179 2.38 -4.65 4.88
N LEU A 180 1.34 -5.27 5.46
CA LEU A 180 0.02 -5.34 4.82
C LEU A 180 -0.60 -3.95 4.64
N PHE A 181 -0.54 -3.10 5.65
CA PHE A 181 -1.10 -1.75 5.59
C PHE A 181 -0.39 -0.90 4.53
N ALA A 182 0.95 -0.96 4.47
CA ALA A 182 1.72 -0.27 3.44
C ALA A 182 1.36 -0.74 2.03
N LEU A 183 1.10 -2.04 1.84
CA LEU A 183 0.64 -2.58 0.56
C LEU A 183 -0.74 -2.03 0.16
N ALA A 184 -1.65 -1.84 1.12
CA ALA A 184 -2.93 -1.17 0.85
C ALA A 184 -2.74 0.31 0.52
N GLU A 185 -1.91 1.05 1.28
CA GLU A 185 -1.60 2.46 0.98
C GLU A 185 -0.95 2.64 -0.40
N GLU A 186 -0.15 1.67 -0.85
CA GLU A 186 0.52 1.70 -2.15
C GLU A 186 -0.47 1.49 -3.31
N ARG A 187 -1.42 0.58 -3.14
CA ARG A 187 -2.29 0.11 -4.24
C ARG A 187 -3.63 0.81 -4.31
N LEU A 188 -4.19 1.20 -3.17
CA LEU A 188 -5.48 1.87 -3.14
C LEU A 188 -5.31 3.33 -3.60
N PRO A 189 -6.22 3.82 -4.47
CA PRO A 189 -6.20 5.20 -4.95
C PRO A 189 -6.62 6.22 -3.88
#